data_AF-A0A401U7G9-F1
#
_entry.id   AF-A0A401U7G9-F1
#
_cell.length_a   1.000
_cell.length_b   1.000
_cell.length_c   1.000
_cell.angle_alpha   90.00
_cell.angle_beta   90.00
_cell.angle_gamma   90.00
#
_symmetry.space_group_name_H-M   'P 1'
#
loop_
_entity.id
_entity.type
_entity.pdbx_description
1 polymer ?
#
loop_
_entity_poly.entity_id
_entity_poly.type
_entity_poly.pdbx_seq_one_letter_code
_entity_poly.pdbx_strand_id
1 'polypeptide(L)'
;MDYKTTLTSLYYLLICADGKVDERELALGRKMMEAEGLGLATFDSQLEALKAKDISALYNDCLAGLKKLDNKQQTRAIAWLCVIANSDGFMDKAEWILIYKIYHTELKLSLDEVMKTQKELNKIIHGKSFQSLGVRVAK
;
A
#
# COMPACT_ATOMS: atom_id res chain seq x y z
N MET A 1 -10.13 -5.80 -12.52
CA MET A 1 -10.29 -5.61 -11.07
C MET A 1 -10.81 -4.20 -10.85
N ASP A 2 -11.73 -4.03 -9.90
CA ASP A 2 -12.10 -2.70 -9.42
C ASP A 2 -11.02 -2.14 -8.48
N TYR A 3 -11.20 -0.89 -8.02
CA TYR A 3 -10.28 -0.20 -7.14
C TYR A 3 -9.99 -0.96 -5.84
N LYS A 4 -11.03 -1.42 -5.13
CA LYS A 4 -10.90 -2.05 -3.81
C LYS A 4 -10.20 -3.40 -3.92
N THR A 5 -10.57 -4.20 -4.91
CA THR A 5 -9.93 -5.48 -5.22
C THR A 5 -8.46 -5.30 -5.61
N THR A 6 -8.15 -4.25 -6.37
CA THR A 6 -6.77 -3.89 -6.73
C THR A 6 -5.97 -3.52 -5.47
N LEU A 7 -6.54 -2.70 -4.60
CA LEU A 7 -5.89 -2.28 -3.36
C LEU A 7 -5.63 -3.45 -2.40
N THR A 8 -6.61 -4.36 -2.22
CA THR A 8 -6.43 -5.57 -1.39
C THR A 8 -5.31 -6.46 -1.93
N SER A 9 -5.26 -6.60 -3.25
CA SER A 9 -4.24 -7.42 -3.92
C SER A 9 -2.84 -6.80 -3.83
N LEU A 10 -2.74 -5.47 -3.95
CA LEU A 10 -1.48 -4.75 -3.74
C LEU A 10 -1.00 -4.83 -2.30
N TYR A 11 -1.91 -4.68 -1.34
CA TYR A 11 -1.61 -4.88 0.07
C TYR A 11 -1.06 -6.28 0.33
N TYR A 12 -1.71 -7.32 -0.20
CA TYR A 12 -1.24 -8.69 -0.05
C TYR A 12 0.15 -8.91 -0.65
N LEU A 13 0.42 -8.34 -1.85
CA LEU A 13 1.76 -8.39 -2.45
C LEU A 13 2.83 -7.72 -1.58
N LEU A 14 2.48 -6.62 -0.90
CA LEU A 14 3.40 -5.88 -0.05
C LEU A 14 3.80 -6.70 1.18
N ILE A 15 2.84 -7.19 1.94
CA ILE A 15 3.09 -7.98 3.16
C ILE A 15 3.71 -9.36 2.87
N CYS A 16 3.73 -9.77 1.59
CA CYS A 16 4.43 -10.99 1.16
C CYS A 16 5.83 -10.71 0.62
N ALA A 17 6.24 -9.43 0.47
CA ALA A 17 7.47 -9.05 -0.21
C ALA A 17 8.73 -9.48 0.55
N ASP A 18 8.70 -9.44 1.88
CA ASP A 18 9.80 -9.86 2.77
C ASP A 18 9.65 -11.32 3.28
N GLY A 19 8.54 -11.98 2.91
CA GLY A 19 8.21 -13.35 3.29
C GLY A 19 7.64 -13.52 4.70
N LYS A 20 7.28 -12.44 5.40
CA LYS A 20 6.69 -12.47 6.74
C LYS A 20 5.43 -11.61 6.76
N VAL A 21 4.34 -12.20 7.22
CA VAL A 21 3.13 -11.45 7.55
C VAL A 21 3.01 -11.38 9.06
N ASP A 22 2.94 -10.17 9.61
CA ASP A 22 2.71 -9.99 11.04
C ASP A 22 1.31 -9.44 11.38
N GLU A 23 0.92 -9.56 12.64
CA GLU A 23 -0.40 -9.12 13.13
C GLU A 23 -0.61 -7.61 13.03
N ARG A 24 0.47 -6.81 13.05
CA ARG A 24 0.39 -5.34 12.91
C ARG A 24 0.05 -4.96 11.49
N GLU A 25 0.70 -5.59 10.50
CA GLU A 25 0.40 -5.39 9.09
C GLU A 25 -1.03 -5.81 8.75
N LEU A 26 -1.52 -6.91 9.33
CA LEU A 26 -2.91 -7.34 9.22
C LEU A 26 -3.88 -6.32 9.82
N ALA A 27 -3.58 -5.81 11.02
CA ALA A 27 -4.39 -4.77 11.65
C ALA A 27 -4.41 -3.47 10.83
N LEU A 28 -3.30 -3.11 10.19
CA LEU A 28 -3.21 -1.95 9.30
C LEU A 28 -3.98 -2.16 7.99
N GLY A 29 -3.91 -3.36 7.42
CA GLY A 29 -4.72 -3.73 6.25
C GLY A 29 -6.22 -3.58 6.50
N ARG A 30 -6.69 -4.02 7.67
CA ARG A 30 -8.09 -3.84 8.10
C ARG A 30 -8.45 -2.35 8.20
N LYS A 31 -7.62 -1.53 8.85
CA LYS A 31 -7.84 -0.07 8.96
C LYS A 31 -7.83 0.65 7.62
N MET A 32 -6.91 0.28 6.72
CA MET A 32 -6.88 0.78 5.35
C MET A 32 -8.22 0.51 4.67
N MET A 33 -8.73 -0.72 4.75
CA MET A 33 -9.95 -1.10 4.06
C MET A 33 -11.20 -0.46 4.65
N GLU A 34 -11.28 -0.31 5.97
CA GLU A 34 -12.32 0.48 6.62
C GLU A 34 -12.30 1.93 6.13
N ALA A 35 -11.11 2.56 6.04
CA ALA A 35 -10.96 3.92 5.53
C ALA A 35 -11.35 4.07 4.05
N GLU A 36 -11.25 2.99 3.26
CA GLU A 36 -11.71 2.93 1.87
C GLU A 36 -13.18 2.46 1.72
N GLY A 37 -13.87 2.25 2.84
CA GLY A 37 -15.27 1.80 2.87
C GLY A 37 -15.47 0.39 2.32
N LEU A 38 -14.50 -0.52 2.49
CA LEU A 38 -14.68 -1.95 2.26
C LEU A 38 -14.99 -2.63 3.61
N GLY A 39 -16.02 -3.47 3.63
CA GLY A 39 -16.36 -4.25 4.83
C GLY A 39 -15.29 -5.30 5.13
N LEU A 40 -14.97 -5.48 6.42
CA LEU A 40 -13.94 -6.42 6.87
C LEU A 40 -14.18 -7.86 6.40
N ALA A 41 -15.43 -8.33 6.38
CA ALA A 41 -15.75 -9.68 5.89
C ALA A 41 -15.37 -9.86 4.41
N THR A 42 -15.55 -8.83 3.59
CA THR A 42 -15.15 -8.86 2.18
C THR A 42 -13.64 -8.83 2.05
N PHE A 43 -12.95 -8.01 2.86
CA PHE A 43 -11.50 -7.95 2.88
C PHE A 43 -10.87 -9.29 3.28
N ASP A 44 -11.33 -9.89 4.38
CA ASP A 44 -10.81 -11.17 4.87
C ASP A 44 -11.05 -12.29 3.83
N SER A 45 -12.23 -12.31 3.20
CA SER A 45 -12.53 -13.26 2.11
C SER A 45 -11.62 -13.06 0.89
N GLN A 46 -11.34 -11.81 0.51
CA GLN A 46 -10.41 -11.51 -0.58
C GLN A 46 -8.98 -11.96 -0.23
N LEU A 47 -8.52 -11.72 1.01
CA LEU A 47 -7.20 -12.15 1.45
C LEU A 47 -7.03 -13.66 1.42
N GLU A 48 -8.01 -14.43 1.91
CA GLU A 48 -7.95 -15.89 1.84
C GLU A 48 -7.86 -16.40 0.39
N ALA A 49 -8.59 -15.78 -0.53
CA ALA A 49 -8.51 -16.14 -1.95
C ALA A 49 -7.14 -15.83 -2.58
N LEU A 50 -6.42 -14.81 -2.06
CA LEU A 50 -5.11 -14.42 -2.57
C LEU A 50 -3.99 -15.38 -2.16
N LYS A 51 -4.14 -16.10 -1.03
CA LYS A 51 -3.15 -17.08 -0.56
C LYS A 51 -2.87 -18.22 -1.53
N ALA A 52 -3.84 -18.54 -2.39
CA ALA A 52 -3.70 -19.59 -3.40
C ALA A 52 -3.11 -19.10 -4.74
N LYS A 53 -2.82 -17.79 -4.88
CA LYS A 53 -2.36 -17.22 -6.14
C LYS A 53 -0.84 -17.23 -6.26
N ASP A 54 -0.37 -17.41 -7.49
CA ASP A 54 1.01 -17.14 -7.86
C ASP A 54 1.32 -15.64 -7.74
N ILE A 55 2.41 -15.30 -7.04
CA ILE A 55 2.80 -13.91 -6.74
C ILE A 55 3.13 -13.12 -8.02
N SER A 56 3.76 -13.77 -9.01
CA SER A 56 4.11 -13.10 -10.27
C SER A 56 2.86 -12.79 -11.11
N ALA A 57 1.93 -13.75 -11.19
CA ALA A 57 0.63 -13.53 -11.82
C ALA A 57 -0.16 -12.43 -11.09
N LEU A 58 -0.19 -12.46 -9.76
CA LEU A 58 -0.86 -11.46 -8.94
C LEU A 58 -0.28 -10.05 -9.15
N TYR A 59 1.05 -9.94 -9.26
CA TYR A 59 1.70 -8.66 -9.59
C TYR A 59 1.20 -8.08 -10.91
N ASN A 60 1.11 -8.92 -11.96
CA ASN A 60 0.62 -8.48 -13.26
C ASN A 60 -0.87 -8.08 -13.21
N ASP A 61 -1.69 -8.83 -12.47
CA ASP A 61 -3.10 -8.49 -12.23
C ASP A 61 -3.24 -7.13 -11.53
N CYS A 62 -2.43 -6.88 -10.50
CA CYS A 62 -2.38 -5.61 -9.77
C CYS A 62 -1.98 -4.45 -10.68
N LEU A 63 -0.96 -4.61 -11.52
CA LEU A 63 -0.56 -3.59 -12.48
C LEU A 63 -1.67 -3.30 -13.50
N ALA A 64 -2.31 -4.35 -14.03
CA ALA A 64 -3.43 -4.19 -14.96
C ALA A 64 -4.64 -3.53 -14.30
N GLY A 65 -4.87 -3.79 -13.01
CA GLY A 65 -5.86 -3.09 -12.18
C GLY A 65 -5.51 -1.61 -12.04
N LEU A 66 -4.30 -1.29 -11.57
CA LEU A 66 -3.81 0.07 -11.37
C LEU A 66 -3.90 0.94 -12.63
N LYS A 67 -3.48 0.41 -13.79
CA LYS A 67 -3.49 1.13 -15.07
C LYS A 67 -4.91 1.48 -15.55
N LYS A 68 -5.96 0.87 -14.99
CA LYS A 68 -7.38 1.19 -15.30
C LYS A 68 -7.97 2.24 -14.37
N LEU A 69 -7.31 2.54 -13.25
CA LEU A 69 -7.76 3.51 -12.28
C LEU A 69 -7.41 4.93 -12.73
N ASP A 70 -8.15 5.91 -12.21
CA ASP A 70 -7.75 7.30 -12.40
C ASP A 70 -6.49 7.63 -11.59
N ASN A 71 -5.83 8.75 -11.93
CA ASN A 71 -4.59 9.15 -11.28
C ASN A 71 -4.74 9.35 -9.77
N LYS A 72 -5.89 9.83 -9.28
CA LYS A 72 -6.12 10.02 -7.84
C LYS A 72 -6.15 8.68 -7.12
N GLN A 73 -6.84 7.69 -7.69
CA GLN A 73 -6.92 6.33 -7.16
C GLN A 73 -5.57 5.62 -7.22
N GLN A 74 -4.80 5.79 -8.31
CA GLN A 74 -3.43 5.27 -8.42
C GLN A 74 -2.55 5.83 -7.30
N THR A 75 -2.50 7.16 -7.17
CA THR A 75 -1.71 7.85 -6.13
C THR A 75 -2.12 7.42 -4.73
N ARG A 76 -3.43 7.30 -4.47
CA ARG A 76 -3.95 6.84 -3.18
C ARG A 76 -3.57 5.40 -2.87
N ALA A 77 -3.61 4.49 -3.85
CA ALA A 77 -3.20 3.11 -3.67
C ALA A 77 -1.71 3.00 -3.34
N ILE A 78 -0.84 3.73 -4.06
CA ILE A 78 0.60 3.74 -3.77
C ILE A 78 0.88 4.37 -2.40
N ALA A 79 0.20 5.47 -2.08
CA ALA A 79 0.33 6.11 -0.77
C ALA A 79 -0.04 5.17 0.38
N TRP A 80 -1.05 4.31 0.21
CA TRP A 80 -1.38 3.26 1.18
C TRP A 80 -0.24 2.26 1.38
N LEU A 81 0.39 1.79 0.30
CA LEU A 81 1.55 0.90 0.42
C LEU A 81 2.67 1.56 1.22
N CYS A 82 2.94 2.84 0.96
CA CYS A 82 3.92 3.60 1.72
C CYS A 82 3.54 3.77 3.20
N VAL A 83 2.26 3.83 3.56
CA VAL A 83 1.85 3.88 4.97
C VAL A 83 2.15 2.55 5.66
N ILE A 84 1.75 1.44 5.04
CA ILE A 84 1.87 0.10 5.62
C ILE A 84 3.34 -0.31 5.75
N ALA A 85 4.11 -0.15 4.69
CA ALA A 85 5.53 -0.49 4.67
C ALA A 85 6.39 0.36 5.63
N ASN A 86 5.93 1.55 6.03
CA ASN A 86 6.64 2.37 7.02
C ASN A 86 6.16 2.12 8.46
N SER A 87 5.23 1.19 8.68
CA SER A 87 4.57 1.07 9.97
C SER A 87 5.46 0.54 11.10
N ASP A 88 6.46 -0.28 10.78
CA ASP A 88 7.48 -0.75 11.72
C ASP A 88 8.71 0.16 11.81
N GLY A 89 8.61 1.38 11.27
CA GLY A 89 9.57 2.47 11.44
C GLY A 89 10.44 2.72 10.23
N PHE A 90 11.06 1.69 9.66
CA PHE A 90 11.84 1.79 8.43
C PHE A 90 11.41 0.72 7.43
N MET A 91 11.03 1.16 6.23
CA MET A 91 10.61 0.30 5.13
C MET A 91 11.69 -0.71 4.74
N ASP A 92 11.30 -1.97 4.57
CA ASP A 92 12.22 -2.99 4.08
C ASP A 92 12.63 -2.73 2.63
N LYS A 93 13.83 -3.20 2.26
CA LYS A 93 14.36 -3.03 0.90
C LYS A 93 13.44 -3.67 -0.16
N ALA A 94 12.85 -4.82 0.12
CA ALA A 94 11.98 -5.52 -0.83
C ALA A 94 10.69 -4.72 -1.09
N GLU A 95 10.07 -4.20 -0.02
CA GLU A 95 8.90 -3.32 -0.09
C GLU A 95 9.21 -2.04 -0.88
N TRP A 96 10.37 -1.42 -0.60
CA TRP A 96 10.80 -0.21 -1.30
C TRP A 96 10.97 -0.46 -2.80
N ILE A 97 11.61 -1.57 -3.18
CA ILE A 97 11.79 -1.96 -4.59
C ILE A 97 10.43 -2.19 -5.26
N LEU A 98 9.50 -2.88 -4.58
CA LEU A 98 8.15 -3.12 -5.09
C LEU A 98 7.42 -1.79 -5.35
N ILE A 99 7.37 -0.93 -4.34
CA ILE A 99 6.69 0.38 -4.43
C ILE A 99 7.33 1.22 -5.53
N TYR A 100 8.66 1.33 -5.56
CA TYR A 100 9.41 2.11 -6.55
C TYR A 100 9.12 1.65 -7.97
N LYS A 101 9.16 0.34 -8.21
CA LYS A 101 8.85 -0.24 -9.52
C LYS A 101 7.45 0.15 -9.98
N ILE A 102 6.45 0.10 -9.08
CA ILE A 102 5.07 0.42 -9.46
C ILE A 102 4.90 1.93 -9.70
N TYR A 103 5.25 2.79 -8.74
CA TYR A 103 4.92 4.21 -8.86
C TYR A 103 5.80 4.93 -9.89
N HIS A 104 7.09 4.62 -9.94
CA HIS A 104 8.05 5.34 -10.78
C HIS A 104 8.14 4.75 -12.19
N THR A 105 8.33 3.43 -12.29
CA THR A 105 8.55 2.76 -13.57
C THR A 105 7.24 2.52 -14.32
N GLU A 106 6.23 1.95 -13.65
CA GLU A 106 5.00 1.50 -14.31
C GLU A 106 3.94 2.58 -14.48
N LEU A 107 3.78 3.46 -13.48
CA LEU A 107 2.73 4.48 -13.46
C LEU A 107 3.23 5.92 -13.66
N LYS A 108 4.53 6.17 -13.46
CA LYS A 108 5.15 7.51 -13.55
C LYS A 108 4.44 8.57 -12.71
N LEU A 109 4.05 8.21 -11.49
CA LEU A 109 3.36 9.12 -10.56
C LEU A 109 4.33 10.16 -9.99
N SER A 110 3.79 11.32 -9.61
CA SER A 110 4.54 12.33 -8.88
C SER A 110 4.83 11.87 -7.46
N LEU A 111 6.11 11.87 -7.08
CA LEU A 111 6.51 11.55 -5.71
C LEU A 111 5.89 12.53 -4.70
N ASP A 112 5.81 13.82 -5.04
CA ASP A 112 5.25 14.84 -4.16
C ASP A 112 3.76 14.60 -3.87
N GLU A 113 3.01 14.15 -4.87
CA GLU A 113 1.60 13.80 -4.71
C GLU A 113 1.42 12.56 -3.84
N VAL A 114 2.23 11.52 -4.08
CA VAL A 114 2.23 10.30 -3.25
C VAL A 114 2.57 10.64 -1.80
N MET A 115 3.60 11.43 -1.54
CA MET A 115 3.98 11.85 -0.19
C MET A 115 2.92 12.72 0.48
N LYS A 116 2.26 13.60 -0.27
CA LYS A 116 1.14 14.40 0.24
C LYS A 116 -0.01 13.49 0.67
N THR A 117 -0.45 12.58 -0.19
CA THR A 117 -1.54 11.65 0.12
C THR A 117 -1.15 10.70 1.26
N GLN A 118 0.09 10.22 1.31
CA GLN A 118 0.58 9.40 2.42
C GLN A 118 0.42 10.12 3.77
N LYS A 119 0.76 11.41 3.84
CA LYS A 119 0.57 12.22 5.06
C LYS A 119 -0.90 12.37 5.44
N GLU A 120 -1.80 12.49 4.46
CA GLU A 120 -3.25 12.52 4.69
C GLU A 120 -3.75 11.19 5.24
N LEU A 121 -3.33 10.07 4.65
CA LEU A 121 -3.70 8.72 5.08
C LEU A 121 -3.18 8.39 6.48
N ASN A 122 -1.94 8.77 6.80
CA ASN A 122 -1.38 8.59 8.14
C ASN A 122 -2.21 9.30 9.23
N LYS A 123 -2.77 10.47 8.92
CA LYS A 123 -3.67 11.17 9.87
C LYS A 123 -4.96 10.39 10.12
N ILE A 124 -5.48 9.71 9.09
CA ILE A 124 -6.69 8.87 9.20
C ILE A 124 -6.43 7.68 10.14
N ILE A 125 -5.30 6.99 9.98
CA ILE A 125 -5.00 5.77 10.76
C ILE A 125 -4.51 6.06 12.18
N HIS A 126 -3.72 7.11 12.38
CA HIS A 126 -3.04 7.36 13.66
C HIS A 126 -3.62 8.54 14.45
N GLY A 127 -4.55 9.31 13.89
CA GLY A 127 -5.19 10.46 14.55
C GLY A 127 -4.25 11.64 14.86
N LYS A 128 -2.97 11.57 14.47
CA LYS A 128 -1.96 12.64 14.62
C LYS A 128 -1.11 12.73 13.35
N SER A 129 -0.67 13.95 13.02
CA SER A 129 0.33 14.18 11.97
C SER A 129 1.61 13.44 12.34
N PHE A 130 1.94 12.36 11.63
CA PHE A 130 3.25 11.72 11.73
C PHE A 130 4.29 12.76 11.34
N GLN A 131 5.05 13.27 12.31
CA GLN A 131 6.22 14.09 12.01
C GLN A 131 7.22 13.13 11.39
N SER A 132 7.50 13.31 10.10
CA SER A 132 8.67 12.70 9.49
C SER A 132 9.85 12.97 10.43
N LEU A 133 10.51 11.93 10.92
CA LEU A 133 11.83 12.03 11.53
C LEU A 133 12.77 12.52 10.43
N GLY A 134 12.74 13.84 10.20
CA GLY A 134 13.68 14.51 9.33
C GLY A 134 15.04 14.32 9.95
N VAL A 135 15.91 13.59 9.25
CA VAL A 135 17.35 13.62 9.52
C VAL A 135 17.75 15.08 9.49
N ARG A 136 18.02 15.65 10.67
CA ARG A 136 18.68 16.95 10.76
C ARG A 136 20.04 16.75 10.13
N VAL A 137 20.21 17.24 8.91
CA VAL A 137 21.55 17.43 8.34
C VAL A 137 22.19 18.51 9.21
N ALA A 138 23.14 18.10 10.04
CA ALA A 138 23.97 19.03 10.78
C ALA A 138 24.69 19.92 9.77
N LYS A 139 24.57 21.25 9.94
CA LYS A 139 25.42 22.23 9.26
C LYS A 139 26.80 22.21 9.88
#